data_AF-S8AN49-F1
#
_entry.id   AF-S8AN49-F1
#
_cell.length_a   1.000
_cell.length_b   1.000
_cell.length_c   1.000
_cell.angle_alpha   90.00
_cell.angle_beta   90.00
_cell.angle_gamma   90.00
#
_symmetry.space_group_name_H-M   'P 1'
#
loop_
_entity.id
_entity.type
_entity.pdbx_description
1 polymer ?
#
loop_
_entity_poly.entity_id
_entity_poly.type
_entity_poly.pdbx_seq_one_letter_code
_entity_poly.pdbx_strand_id
1 'polypeptide(L)'
;MSAATPSNGPSAPSQTSVDKVDNELRSVIQALYELAVSTYRNDAPNPAEILITQVKDLVTKFDHLQQASDGVKDLWIPREVIGYVEHGRNPDIYTREFVELAIKQNQYMNGKKRAFQDFRDVLADHINNGFPELRADVDEVLENTGGRRNVPKLPAITAGESEKSPADDTGSGGSSAPSSSVPVNGVMKMSISGSGRDEPTPNA
;
A
#
# COMPACT_ATOMS: atom_id res chain seq x y z
N MET A 1 -0.02 -16.65 36.82
CA MET A 1 0.91 -16.29 35.73
C MET A 1 0.17 -16.41 34.40
N SER A 2 0.39 -15.46 33.50
CA SER A 2 0.05 -15.49 32.06
C SER A 2 -1.43 -15.29 31.69
N ALA A 3 -1.81 -14.38 30.80
CA ALA A 3 -1.03 -13.44 29.98
C ALA A 3 -1.92 -12.25 29.59
N ALA A 4 -1.34 -11.06 29.66
CA ALA A 4 -1.88 -9.84 29.07
C ALA A 4 -1.76 -9.91 27.55
N THR A 5 -2.82 -9.52 26.85
CA THR A 5 -2.75 -9.03 25.47
C THR A 5 -3.50 -7.70 25.45
N PRO A 6 -2.81 -6.55 25.38
CA PRO A 6 -3.46 -5.31 25.00
C PRO A 6 -3.55 -5.29 23.47
N SER A 7 -4.76 -5.46 22.92
CA SER A 7 -5.03 -5.13 21.52
C SER A 7 -5.13 -3.61 21.38
N ASN A 8 -4.02 -2.90 21.52
CA ASN A 8 -3.95 -1.48 21.22
C ASN A 8 -3.42 -1.34 19.79
N GLY A 9 -4.33 -1.45 18.81
CA GLY A 9 -4.08 -0.86 17.51
C GLY A 9 -3.91 0.66 17.66
N PRO A 10 -3.19 1.34 16.74
CA PRO A 10 -3.02 2.78 16.83
C PRO A 10 -4.41 3.44 16.82
N SER A 11 -4.80 4.01 17.95
CA SER A 11 -5.98 4.85 18.04
C SER A 11 -5.78 5.99 17.06
N ALA A 12 -6.55 6.00 15.97
CA ALA A 12 -6.66 7.16 15.11
C ALA A 12 -6.89 8.39 16.02
N PRO A 13 -6.28 9.56 15.72
CA PRO A 13 -6.61 10.78 16.45
C PRO A 13 -8.13 10.87 16.47
N SER A 14 -8.71 10.97 17.67
CA SER A 14 -10.16 11.03 17.85
C SER A 14 -10.68 12.04 16.84
N GLN A 15 -11.47 11.65 15.84
CA GLN A 15 -11.89 12.53 14.74
C GLN A 15 -12.40 13.89 15.25
N THR A 16 -13.00 13.86 16.44
CA THR A 16 -13.40 15.01 17.25
C THR A 16 -12.32 16.07 17.52
N SER A 17 -11.03 15.72 17.68
CA SER A 17 -9.95 16.70 17.86
C SER A 17 -9.57 17.39 16.56
N VAL A 18 -9.57 16.65 15.43
CA VAL A 18 -9.38 17.23 14.09
C VAL A 18 -10.56 18.14 13.74
N ASP A 19 -11.79 17.72 14.03
CA ASP A 19 -13.00 18.54 13.83
C ASP A 19 -12.96 19.83 14.65
N LYS A 20 -12.45 19.79 15.89
CA LYS A 20 -12.26 20.98 16.72
C LYS A 20 -11.27 21.95 16.08
N VAL A 21 -10.13 21.46 15.59
CA VAL A 21 -9.14 22.29 14.90
C VAL A 21 -9.72 22.88 13.62
N ASP A 22 -10.47 22.12 12.83
CA ASP A 22 -11.13 22.62 11.60
C ASP A 22 -12.13 23.74 11.92
N ASN A 23 -12.94 23.58 12.97
CA ASN A 23 -13.89 24.60 13.39
C ASN A 23 -13.20 25.89 13.86
N GLU A 24 -12.15 25.80 14.68
CA GLU A 24 -11.38 26.97 15.10
C GLU A 24 -10.67 27.64 13.92
N LEU A 25 -10.14 26.85 12.98
CA LEU A 25 -9.52 27.37 11.76
C LEU A 25 -10.52 28.15 10.90
N ARG A 26 -11.74 27.63 10.72
CA ARG A 26 -12.83 28.34 10.03
C ARG A 26 -13.21 29.63 10.74
N SER A 27 -13.26 29.61 12.08
CA SER A 27 -13.56 30.77 12.92
C SER A 27 -12.52 31.89 12.73
N VAL A 28 -11.23 31.54 12.63
CA VAL A 28 -10.13 32.48 12.35
C VAL A 28 -10.23 33.04 10.93
N ILE A 29 -10.44 32.19 9.91
CA ILE A 29 -10.59 32.63 8.51
C ILE A 29 -11.77 33.61 8.37
N GLN A 30 -12.90 33.31 9.02
CA GLN A 30 -14.06 34.18 9.04
C GLN A 30 -13.76 35.53 9.70
N ALA A 31 -13.06 35.55 10.84
CA ALA A 31 -12.67 36.78 11.51
C ALA A 31 -11.71 37.65 10.66
N LEU A 32 -10.76 37.02 9.95
CA LEU A 32 -9.89 37.72 9.00
C LEU A 32 -10.67 38.33 7.83
N TYR A 33 -11.66 37.62 7.31
CA TYR A 33 -12.53 38.10 6.25
C TYR A 33 -13.37 39.29 6.72
N GLU A 34 -14.01 39.18 7.89
CA GLU A 34 -14.80 40.26 8.49
C GLU A 34 -13.96 41.52 8.75
N LEU A 35 -12.74 41.35 9.26
CA LEU A 35 -11.79 42.45 9.46
C LEU A 35 -11.41 43.12 8.14
N ALA A 36 -11.13 42.34 7.10
CA ALA A 36 -10.81 42.87 5.76
C ALA A 36 -11.99 43.67 5.17
N VAL A 37 -13.22 43.15 5.29
CA VAL A 37 -14.44 43.84 4.83
C VAL A 37 -14.71 45.11 5.64
N SER A 38 -14.53 45.05 6.96
CA SER A 38 -14.74 46.21 7.86
C SER A 38 -13.72 47.31 7.61
N THR A 39 -12.48 46.95 7.29
CA THR A 39 -11.42 47.90 6.90
C THR A 39 -11.70 48.53 5.53
N TYR A 40 -12.43 47.84 4.65
CA TYR A 40 -12.83 48.39 3.35
C TYR A 40 -14.08 49.30 3.48
N ARG A 41 -15.05 48.93 4.30
CA ARG A 41 -16.29 49.67 4.56
C ARG A 41 -16.17 50.52 5.83
N ASN A 42 -15.38 51.60 5.77
CA ASN A 42 -15.17 52.51 6.91
C ASN A 42 -16.30 53.54 7.11
N ASP A 43 -17.52 53.26 6.65
CA ASP A 43 -18.66 54.18 6.71
C ASP A 43 -19.47 54.09 8.02
N ALA A 44 -19.10 53.17 8.91
CA ALA A 44 -19.74 53.01 10.22
C ALA A 44 -19.41 54.15 11.20
N PRO A 45 -20.33 54.49 12.13
CA PRO A 45 -20.01 55.33 13.28
C PRO A 45 -18.96 54.63 14.16
N ASN A 46 -17.90 55.34 14.53
CA ASN A 46 -16.76 54.82 15.33
C ASN A 46 -16.04 53.60 14.73
N PRO A 47 -15.48 53.70 13.50
CA PRO A 47 -14.83 52.57 12.84
C PRO A 47 -13.60 52.06 13.63
N ALA A 48 -12.90 52.95 14.34
CA ALA A 48 -11.73 52.59 15.13
C ALA A 48 -12.05 51.63 16.30
N GLU A 49 -13.15 51.84 17.02
CA GLU A 49 -13.53 50.99 18.16
C GLU A 49 -13.94 49.58 17.71
N ILE A 50 -14.63 49.51 16.56
CA ILE A 50 -15.04 48.25 15.93
C ILE A 50 -13.81 47.44 15.50
N LEU A 51 -12.86 48.07 14.81
CA LEU A 51 -11.64 47.40 14.36
C LEU A 51 -10.79 46.89 15.54
N ILE A 52 -10.62 47.70 16.59
CA ILE A 52 -9.91 47.28 17.80
C ILE A 52 -10.58 46.05 18.44
N THR A 53 -11.91 46.02 18.46
CA THR A 53 -12.66 44.89 19.00
C THR A 53 -12.50 43.63 18.16
N GLN A 54 -12.56 43.75 16.82
CA GLN A 54 -12.34 42.64 15.89
C GLN A 54 -10.90 42.10 15.98
N VAL A 55 -9.90 42.96 16.13
CA VAL A 55 -8.51 42.53 16.31
C VAL A 55 -8.34 41.78 17.64
N LYS A 56 -8.98 42.23 18.72
CA LYS A 56 -8.98 41.51 20.00
C LYS A 56 -9.64 40.13 19.88
N ASP A 57 -10.79 40.05 19.21
CA ASP A 57 -11.48 38.79 18.94
C ASP A 57 -10.62 37.84 18.10
N LEU A 58 -9.94 38.34 17.07
CA LEU A 58 -9.00 37.58 16.26
C LEU A 58 -7.86 36.98 17.09
N VAL A 59 -7.27 37.77 18.00
CA VAL A 59 -6.22 37.27 18.91
C VAL A 59 -6.75 36.16 19.81
N THR A 60 -7.95 36.30 20.35
CA THR A 60 -8.60 35.24 21.16
C THR A 60 -8.84 33.97 20.34
N LYS A 61 -9.29 34.08 19.09
CA LYS A 61 -9.47 32.92 18.20
C LYS A 61 -8.15 32.22 17.85
N PHE A 62 -7.06 32.97 17.69
CA PHE A 62 -5.73 32.36 17.51
C PHE A 62 -5.27 31.59 18.75
N ASP A 63 -5.57 32.08 19.96
CA ASP A 63 -5.28 31.37 21.20
C ASP A 63 -6.08 30.06 21.31
N HIS A 64 -7.38 30.09 20.96
CA HIS A 64 -8.20 28.88 20.90
C HIS A 64 -7.69 27.87 19.88
N LEU A 65 -7.27 28.34 18.69
CA LEU A 65 -6.67 27.47 17.67
C LEU A 65 -5.36 26.83 18.17
N GLN A 66 -4.53 27.58 18.88
CA GLN A 66 -3.29 27.05 19.48
C GLN A 66 -3.60 25.96 20.50
N GLN A 67 -4.59 26.17 21.37
CA GLN A 67 -5.03 25.17 22.34
C GLN A 67 -5.64 23.93 21.66
N ALA A 68 -6.41 24.11 20.59
CA ALA A 68 -6.96 23.00 19.81
C ALA A 68 -5.87 22.18 19.09
N SER A 69 -4.79 22.84 18.63
CA SER A 69 -3.67 22.19 17.94
C SER A 69 -2.97 21.12 18.79
N ASP A 70 -3.00 21.28 20.12
CA ASP A 70 -2.44 20.32 21.06
C ASP A 70 -3.09 18.92 20.93
N GLY A 71 -4.37 18.87 20.55
CA GLY A 71 -5.11 17.63 20.34
C GLY A 71 -4.80 16.89 19.04
N VAL A 72 -3.94 17.46 18.17
CA VAL A 72 -3.54 16.87 16.87
C VAL A 72 -2.01 16.73 16.76
N LYS A 73 -1.25 16.99 17.83
CA LYS A 73 0.23 16.88 17.84
C LYS A 73 0.77 15.51 17.45
N ASP A 74 0.00 14.45 17.72
CA ASP A 74 0.39 13.07 17.41
C ASP A 74 0.19 12.71 15.92
N LEU A 75 -0.43 13.60 15.13
CA LEU A 75 -0.62 13.37 13.70
C LEU A 75 0.70 13.57 12.95
N TRP A 76 1.22 12.49 12.39
CA TRP A 76 2.41 12.54 11.55
C TRP A 76 2.04 12.91 10.11
N ILE A 77 2.66 13.97 9.59
CA ILE A 77 2.47 14.45 8.23
C ILE A 77 3.82 14.41 7.50
N PRO A 78 3.93 13.72 6.34
CA PRO A 78 5.13 13.75 5.52
C PRO A 78 5.49 15.19 5.10
N ARG A 79 6.77 15.56 5.12
CA ARG A 79 7.21 16.91 4.75
C ARG A 79 6.90 17.23 3.29
N GLU A 80 6.89 16.21 2.44
CA GLU A 80 6.54 16.32 1.04
C GLU A 80 5.11 16.86 0.86
N VAL A 81 4.17 16.43 1.71
CA VAL A 81 2.77 16.89 1.66
C VAL A 81 2.67 18.38 2.00
N ILE A 82 3.50 18.89 2.93
CA ILE A 82 3.56 20.32 3.24
C ILE A 82 3.96 21.11 2.00
N GLY A 83 4.94 20.63 1.24
CA GLY A 83 5.34 21.22 -0.03
C GLY A 83 4.20 21.27 -1.05
N TYR A 84 3.31 20.27 -1.10
CA TYR A 84 2.15 20.33 -1.99
C TYR A 84 1.21 21.48 -1.63
N VAL A 85 0.93 21.68 -0.34
CA VAL A 85 0.08 22.76 0.16
C VAL A 85 0.70 24.13 -0.09
N GLU A 86 2.00 24.30 0.15
CA GLU A 86 2.72 25.57 -0.08
C GLU A 86 2.67 26.03 -1.54
N HIS A 87 2.71 25.10 -2.49
CA HIS A 87 2.63 25.40 -3.92
C HIS A 87 1.18 25.43 -4.47
N GLY A 88 0.17 25.30 -3.61
CA GLY A 88 -1.24 25.28 -4.01
C GLY A 88 -1.66 24.02 -4.78
N ARG A 89 -0.90 22.93 -4.69
CA ARG A 89 -1.23 21.63 -5.31
C ARG A 89 -2.07 20.79 -4.35
N ASN A 90 -3.05 20.06 -4.88
CA ASN A 90 -3.87 19.17 -4.05
C ASN A 90 -2.99 18.07 -3.39
N PRO A 91 -2.95 17.97 -2.04
CA PRO A 91 -2.18 16.94 -1.34
C PRO A 91 -2.62 15.50 -1.64
N ASP A 92 -3.86 15.27 -2.12
CA ASP A 92 -4.33 13.94 -2.55
C ASP A 92 -3.52 13.39 -3.73
N ILE A 93 -2.86 14.27 -4.49
CA ILE A 93 -2.01 13.82 -5.58
C ILE A 93 -0.76 13.11 -5.03
N TYR A 94 -0.21 13.55 -3.90
CA TYR A 94 0.92 12.86 -3.25
C TYR A 94 0.54 11.44 -2.85
N THR A 95 -0.62 11.26 -2.23
CA THR A 95 -1.06 9.92 -1.77
C THR A 95 -1.33 9.00 -2.96
N ARG A 96 -1.91 9.54 -4.05
CA ARG A 96 -2.05 8.82 -5.31
C ARG A 96 -0.71 8.40 -5.90
N GLU A 97 0.24 9.33 -6.07
CA GLU A 97 1.58 9.06 -6.61
C GLU A 97 2.34 8.04 -5.75
N PHE A 98 2.19 8.11 -4.42
CA PHE A 98 2.79 7.15 -3.49
C PHE A 98 2.26 5.73 -3.69
N VAL A 99 0.94 5.57 -3.83
CA VAL A 99 0.32 4.26 -4.10
C VAL A 99 0.74 3.73 -5.47
N GLU A 100 0.74 4.58 -6.50
CA GLU A 100 1.20 4.21 -7.85
C GLU A 100 2.67 3.74 -7.83
N LEU A 101 3.53 4.45 -7.09
CA LEU A 101 4.94 4.05 -6.91
C LEU A 101 5.07 2.73 -6.15
N ALA A 102 4.29 2.52 -5.09
CA ALA A 102 4.31 1.28 -4.32
C ALA A 102 3.90 0.07 -5.18
N ILE A 103 2.86 0.23 -6.01
CA ILE A 103 2.42 -0.81 -6.94
C ILE A 103 3.53 -1.12 -7.95
N LYS A 104 4.08 -0.08 -8.60
CA LYS A 104 5.16 -0.23 -9.58
C LYS A 104 6.37 -0.92 -8.97
N GLN A 105 6.78 -0.52 -7.76
CA GLN A 105 7.92 -1.09 -7.07
C GLN A 105 7.67 -2.55 -6.66
N ASN A 106 6.47 -2.89 -6.19
CA ASN A 106 6.12 -4.26 -5.86
C ASN A 106 6.17 -5.17 -7.10
N GLN A 107 5.58 -4.73 -8.22
CA GLN A 107 5.64 -5.47 -9.49
C GLN A 107 7.09 -5.64 -9.98
N TYR A 108 7.88 -4.56 -9.93
CA TYR A 108 9.29 -4.59 -10.31
C TYR A 108 10.10 -5.56 -9.45
N MET A 109 9.91 -5.54 -8.14
CA MET A 109 10.59 -6.45 -7.20
C MET A 109 10.17 -7.90 -7.41
N ASN A 110 8.89 -8.16 -7.67
CA ASN A 110 8.41 -9.51 -8.00
C ASN A 110 8.98 -10.01 -9.33
N GLY A 111 9.08 -9.15 -10.34
CA GLY A 111 9.72 -9.46 -11.61
C GLY A 111 11.20 -9.80 -11.43
N LYS A 112 11.93 -9.00 -10.65
CA LYS A 112 13.32 -9.30 -10.28
C LYS A 112 13.46 -10.63 -9.56
N LYS A 113 12.63 -10.88 -8.55
CA LYS A 113 12.62 -12.14 -7.80
C LYS A 113 12.44 -13.33 -8.75
N ARG A 114 11.50 -13.24 -9.68
CA ARG A 114 11.26 -14.29 -10.67
C ARG A 114 12.45 -14.48 -11.60
N ALA A 115 13.04 -13.40 -12.12
CA ALA A 115 14.22 -13.48 -12.98
C ALA A 115 15.42 -14.13 -12.26
N PHE A 116 15.64 -13.84 -10.97
CA PHE A 116 16.67 -14.50 -10.18
C PHE A 116 16.37 -15.98 -9.90
N GLN A 117 15.09 -16.35 -9.73
CA GLN A 117 14.68 -17.75 -9.61
C GLN A 117 14.95 -18.51 -10.91
N ASP A 118 14.53 -17.94 -12.05
CA ASP A 118 14.76 -18.53 -13.37
C ASP A 118 16.26 -18.67 -13.66
N PHE A 119 17.06 -17.64 -13.34
CA PHE A 119 18.52 -17.69 -13.49
C PHE A 119 19.16 -18.76 -12.61
N ARG A 120 18.73 -18.88 -11.34
CA ARG A 120 19.20 -19.92 -10.41
C ARG A 120 18.93 -21.31 -10.97
N ASP A 121 17.72 -21.55 -11.46
CA ASP A 121 17.29 -22.87 -11.94
C ASP A 121 18.08 -23.26 -13.21
N VAL A 122 18.25 -22.33 -14.16
CA VAL A 122 19.08 -22.55 -15.36
C VAL A 122 20.55 -22.80 -15.00
N LEU A 123 21.10 -22.02 -14.06
CA LEU A 123 22.48 -22.19 -13.63
C LEU A 123 22.70 -23.56 -12.97
N ALA A 124 21.77 -24.00 -12.12
CA ALA A 124 21.82 -25.30 -11.49
C ALA A 124 21.78 -26.44 -12.52
N ASP A 125 20.91 -26.35 -13.54
CA ASP A 125 20.85 -27.32 -14.63
C ASP A 125 22.18 -27.42 -15.39
N HIS A 126 22.82 -26.29 -15.70
CA HIS A 126 24.10 -26.28 -16.38
C HIS A 126 25.24 -26.85 -15.51
N ILE A 127 25.27 -26.56 -14.21
CA ILE A 127 26.26 -27.14 -13.29
C ILE A 127 26.05 -28.65 -13.19
N ASN A 128 24.80 -29.11 -13.05
CA ASN A 128 24.47 -30.53 -12.97
C ASN A 128 24.82 -31.30 -14.25
N ASN A 129 24.83 -30.64 -15.41
CA ASN A 129 25.24 -31.23 -16.69
C ASN A 129 26.76 -31.22 -16.88
N GLY A 130 27.46 -30.15 -16.45
CA GLY A 130 28.92 -30.03 -16.59
C GLY A 130 29.73 -30.79 -15.53
N PHE A 131 29.20 -30.89 -14.31
CA PHE A 131 29.88 -31.43 -13.13
C PHE A 131 28.91 -32.34 -12.34
N PRO A 132 28.71 -33.59 -12.79
CA PRO A 132 27.76 -34.51 -12.17
C PRO A 132 28.07 -34.86 -10.71
N GLU A 133 29.31 -34.69 -10.27
CA GLU A 133 29.76 -34.88 -8.88
C GLU A 133 29.22 -33.83 -7.90
N LEU A 134 28.85 -32.64 -8.38
CA LEU A 134 28.35 -31.53 -7.56
C LEU A 134 26.82 -31.52 -7.39
N ARG A 135 26.11 -32.50 -7.96
CA ARG A 135 24.64 -32.52 -7.97
C ARG A 135 24.00 -32.48 -6.58
N ALA A 136 24.56 -33.22 -5.62
CA ALA A 136 24.05 -33.27 -4.27
C ALA A 136 24.14 -31.90 -3.58
N ASP A 137 25.25 -31.19 -3.77
CA ASP A 137 25.50 -29.87 -3.19
C ASP A 137 24.61 -28.80 -3.86
N VAL A 138 24.45 -28.87 -5.18
CA VAL A 138 23.56 -27.97 -5.94
C VAL A 138 22.11 -28.16 -5.51
N ASP A 139 21.66 -29.40 -5.31
CA ASP A 139 20.31 -29.72 -4.84
C ASP A 139 20.06 -29.16 -3.43
N GLU A 140 21.04 -29.23 -2.53
CA GLU A 140 20.97 -28.62 -1.20
C GLU A 140 20.83 -27.09 -1.28
N VAL A 141 21.64 -26.44 -2.12
CA VAL A 141 21.58 -24.97 -2.33
C VAL A 141 20.24 -24.54 -2.93
N LEU A 142 19.69 -25.32 -3.86
CA LEU A 142 18.37 -25.04 -4.44
C LEU A 142 17.27 -25.09 -3.38
N GLU A 143 17.26 -26.09 -2.51
CA GLU A 143 16.28 -26.18 -1.42
C GLU A 143 16.38 -25.02 -0.45
N ASN A 144 17.62 -24.68 -0.06
CA ASN A 144 17.90 -23.57 0.85
C ASN A 144 17.49 -22.21 0.25
N THR A 145 17.53 -22.09 -1.09
CA THR A 145 17.14 -20.86 -1.80
C THR A 145 15.66 -20.87 -2.22
N GLY A 146 14.88 -21.88 -1.82
CA GLY A 146 13.45 -21.99 -2.12
C GLY A 146 13.12 -22.42 -3.56
N GLY A 147 14.03 -23.15 -4.21
CA GLY A 147 13.79 -23.85 -5.47
C GLY A 147 12.96 -25.11 -5.23
N ARG A 148 11.93 -25.35 -6.06
CA ARG A 148 11.13 -26.57 -5.97
C ARG A 148 11.84 -27.69 -6.71
N ARG A 149 12.17 -28.78 -6.01
CA ARG A 149 12.62 -30.03 -6.63
C ARG A 149 11.58 -30.54 -7.64
N ASN A 150 11.98 -30.78 -8.88
CA ASN A 150 11.30 -31.69 -9.82
C ASN A 150 11.85 -33.12 -9.63
N VAL A 151 11.82 -33.63 -8.40
CA VAL A 151 12.17 -35.04 -8.14
C VAL A 151 11.08 -35.63 -7.25
N PRO A 152 10.34 -36.66 -7.71
CA PRO A 152 9.46 -37.41 -6.82
C PRO A 152 10.31 -37.97 -5.70
N LYS A 153 10.01 -37.60 -4.46
CA LYS A 153 10.64 -38.20 -3.27
C LYS A 153 10.19 -39.66 -3.24
N LEU A 154 11.00 -40.56 -3.81
CA LEU A 154 10.72 -42.00 -3.71
C LEU A 154 10.72 -42.38 -2.22
N PRO A 155 9.70 -43.12 -1.75
CA PRO A 155 9.68 -43.59 -0.37
C PRO A 155 10.84 -44.55 -0.14
N ALA A 156 11.62 -44.27 0.91
CA ALA A 156 12.69 -45.14 1.37
C ALA A 156 12.11 -46.52 1.70
N ILE A 157 12.54 -47.54 0.95
CA ILE A 157 12.24 -48.93 1.25
C ILE A 157 13.13 -49.34 2.43
N THR A 158 12.59 -49.30 3.64
CA THR A 158 13.17 -50.00 4.79
C THR A 158 12.60 -51.42 4.80
N ALA A 159 13.41 -52.40 4.44
CA ALA A 159 13.09 -53.82 4.58
C ALA A 159 13.50 -54.33 5.97
N GLY A 160 12.59 -55.10 6.61
CA GLY A 160 12.79 -55.84 7.87
C GLY A 160 12.47 -55.00 9.12
N GLU A 161 11.64 -55.39 10.09
CA GLU A 161 11.19 -56.71 10.52
C GLU A 161 9.76 -56.69 11.09
N SER A 162 9.20 -57.90 11.17
CA SER A 162 7.90 -58.36 11.65
C SER A 162 7.40 -57.83 13.01
N GLU A 163 6.10 -57.58 13.15
CA GLU A 163 5.15 -58.49 13.82
C GLU A 163 3.73 -57.88 14.02
N LYS A 164 2.72 -58.68 13.62
CA LYS A 164 1.44 -58.94 14.31
C LYS A 164 0.30 -57.90 14.31
N SER A 165 -0.74 -58.20 13.52
CA SER A 165 -2.13 -57.74 13.71
C SER A 165 -2.78 -58.40 14.95
N PRO A 166 -3.92 -57.90 15.51
CA PRO A 166 -5.23 -57.99 14.84
C PRO A 166 -6.18 -56.79 15.01
N ALA A 167 -7.22 -56.82 14.16
CA ALA A 167 -8.58 -56.23 14.16
C ALA A 167 -9.04 -55.43 15.42
N ASP A 168 -9.95 -54.46 15.36
CA ASP A 168 -11.19 -54.30 14.58
C ASP A 168 -11.75 -52.87 14.84
N ASP A 169 -12.86 -52.53 14.15
CA ASP A 169 -13.88 -51.52 14.51
C ASP A 169 -14.00 -50.22 13.67
N THR A 170 -14.75 -50.37 12.58
CA THR A 170 -15.98 -49.62 12.21
C THR A 170 -16.05 -48.08 12.32
N GLY A 171 -16.40 -47.45 11.19
CA GLY A 171 -17.49 -46.46 11.19
C GLY A 171 -17.24 -45.04 10.65
N SER A 172 -17.64 -44.85 9.39
CA SER A 172 -18.49 -43.74 8.91
C SER A 172 -18.02 -42.27 8.96
N GLY A 173 -18.03 -41.62 7.79
CA GLY A 173 -18.26 -40.17 7.71
C GLY A 173 -17.74 -39.51 6.44
N GLY A 174 -18.46 -39.64 5.33
CA GLY A 174 -18.19 -38.88 4.10
C GLY A 174 -18.68 -37.44 4.15
N SER A 175 -18.00 -36.54 3.45
CA SER A 175 -18.53 -35.33 2.76
C SER A 175 -17.35 -34.62 2.07
N SER A 176 -17.06 -34.95 0.80
CA SER A 176 -17.38 -34.15 -0.39
C SER A 176 -16.96 -32.68 -0.32
N ALA A 177 -15.80 -32.39 -0.92
CA ALA A 177 -15.41 -31.08 -1.41
C ALA A 177 -16.08 -30.79 -2.77
N PRO A 178 -16.39 -29.54 -3.13
CA PRO A 178 -16.51 -29.15 -4.51
C PRO A 178 -15.21 -28.52 -5.01
N SER A 179 -14.64 -29.17 -6.02
CA SER A 179 -13.62 -28.66 -6.93
C SER A 179 -14.18 -27.53 -7.80
N SER A 180 -13.46 -26.42 -7.94
CA SER A 180 -13.66 -25.46 -9.05
C SER A 180 -12.40 -25.41 -9.92
N SER A 181 -12.42 -26.22 -10.97
CA SER A 181 -11.52 -26.16 -12.11
C SER A 181 -11.95 -25.01 -13.04
N VAL A 182 -11.01 -24.16 -13.43
CA VAL A 182 -11.17 -23.26 -14.58
C VAL A 182 -10.09 -23.63 -15.61
N PRO A 183 -10.46 -24.02 -16.84
CA PRO A 183 -9.49 -24.40 -17.87
C PRO A 183 -8.85 -23.17 -18.51
N VAL A 184 -7.54 -23.28 -18.72
CA VAL A 184 -6.68 -22.42 -19.54
C VAL A 184 -6.87 -22.82 -21.00
N ASN A 185 -7.41 -21.94 -21.86
CA ASN A 185 -6.89 -21.70 -23.21
C ASN A 185 -7.68 -20.60 -23.95
N GLY A 186 -6.96 -19.57 -24.40
CA GLY A 186 -7.47 -18.51 -25.25
C GLY A 186 -6.32 -17.75 -25.89
N VAL A 187 -5.72 -18.36 -26.92
CA VAL A 187 -4.65 -17.76 -27.74
C VAL A 187 -5.24 -16.57 -28.51
N MET A 188 -4.89 -15.34 -28.14
CA MET A 188 -5.23 -14.14 -28.91
C MET A 188 -4.23 -14.02 -30.06
N LYS A 189 -4.65 -14.40 -31.28
CA LYS A 189 -3.89 -14.10 -32.51
C LYS A 189 -3.87 -12.59 -32.73
N MET A 190 -2.67 -12.01 -32.79
CA MET A 190 -2.47 -10.66 -33.33
C MET A 190 -2.60 -10.71 -34.85
N SER A 191 -3.57 -9.97 -35.39
CA SER A 191 -3.66 -9.65 -36.81
C SER A 191 -3.18 -8.21 -37.00
N ILE A 192 -1.97 -8.06 -37.55
CA ILE A 192 -1.47 -6.80 -38.10
C ILE A 192 -2.24 -6.52 -39.39
N SER A 193 -3.03 -5.45 -39.39
CA SER A 193 -3.56 -4.84 -40.60
C SER A 193 -2.83 -3.52 -40.81
N GLY A 194 -1.99 -3.48 -41.85
CA GLY A 194 -1.39 -2.28 -42.38
C GLY A 194 -2.10 -1.87 -43.65
N SER A 195 -2.70 -0.68 -43.63
CA SER A 195 -3.10 0.15 -44.78
C SER A 195 -3.59 1.45 -44.16
N GLY A 196 -2.93 2.60 -44.24
CA GLY A 196 -2.40 3.30 -45.39
C GLY A 196 -2.43 4.77 -44.96
N ARG A 197 -1.33 5.49 -45.18
CA ARG A 197 -1.20 6.92 -44.88
C ARG A 197 -2.05 7.70 -45.87
N ASP A 198 -2.93 8.57 -45.37
CA ASP A 198 -3.42 9.71 -46.14
C ASP A 198 -2.89 10.98 -45.45
N GLU A 199 -1.81 11.53 -46.00
CA GLU A 199 -1.44 12.94 -45.79
C GLU A 199 -2.37 13.82 -46.64
N PRO A 200 -2.87 14.95 -46.11
CA PRO A 200 -3.49 15.98 -46.93
C PRO A 200 -2.40 16.89 -47.53
N THR A 201 -2.26 16.87 -48.86
CA THR A 201 -1.50 17.90 -49.61
C THR A 201 -2.23 19.25 -49.58
N PRO A 202 -1.51 20.38 -49.57
CA PRO A 202 -2.09 21.72 -49.51
C PRO A 202 -2.54 22.18 -50.91
N ASN A 203 -3.64 22.94 -50.98
CA ASN A 203 -4.03 23.65 -52.20
C ASN A 203 -4.34 25.12 -51.89
N ALA A 204 -3.66 25.98 -52.66
CA ALA A 204 -3.86 27.41 -52.94
C ALA A 204 -3.81 28.40 -51.76
#